data_AF-A0A1I2JHK2-F1
#
_entry.id   AF-A0A1I2JHK2-F1
#
_cell.length_a   1.000
_cell.length_b   1.000
_cell.length_c   1.000
_cell.angle_alpha   90.00
_cell.angle_beta   90.00
_cell.angle_gamma   90.00
#
_symmetry.space_group_name_H-M   'P 1'
#
loop_
_entity.id
_entity.type
_entity.pdbx_description
1 polymer ?
#
loop_
_entity_poly.entity_id
_entity_poly.type
_entity_poly.pdbx_seq_one_letter_code
_entity_poly.pdbx_strand_id
1 'polypeptide(L)' 'MVVLNKESFKIIRRELPEEIVDVIKCDNLKCATITETYVPHKMHLVDRDNMEYRCEYCDHIISFKAV' A
#
# COMPACT_ATOMS: atom_id res chain seq x y z
N MET A 1 -18.07 34.19 27.48
CA MET A 1 -17.85 33.81 26.07
C MET A 1 -17.28 32.41 26.08
N VAL A 2 -18.07 31.40 25.73
CA VAL A 2 -17.58 30.03 25.55
C VAL A 2 -17.53 29.82 24.05
N VAL A 3 -16.32 29.76 23.50
CA VAL A 3 -16.10 29.45 22.09
C VAL A 3 -16.24 27.94 21.95
N LEU A 4 -17.33 27.49 21.31
CA LEU A 4 -17.51 26.09 20.94
C LEU A 4 -16.75 25.85 19.63
N ASN A 5 -15.55 25.26 19.72
CA ASN A 5 -14.86 24.75 18.53
C ASN A 5 -15.61 23.51 18.03
N LYS A 6 -16.28 23.65 16.89
CA LYS A 6 -16.99 22.58 16.21
C LYS A 6 -15.96 21.72 15.45
N GLU A 7 -15.44 20.69 16.08
CA GLU A 7 -14.55 19.73 15.44
C GLU A 7 -15.36 18.85 14.47
N SER A 8 -15.06 18.94 13.18
CA SER A 8 -15.69 18.14 12.14
C SER A 8 -14.99 16.79 11.99
N PHE A 9 -15.68 15.69 12.28
CA PHE A 9 -15.19 14.34 12.01
C PHE A 9 -15.42 13.98 10.53
N LYS A 10 -14.36 13.76 9.76
CA LYS A 10 -14.44 13.27 8.38
C LYS A 10 -14.44 11.74 8.40
N ILE A 11 -15.51 11.13 7.89
CA ILE A 11 -15.57 9.68 7.66
C ILE A 11 -14.69 9.37 6.45
N ILE A 12 -13.47 8.89 6.68
CA ILE A 12 -12.58 8.42 5.62
C ILE A 12 -13.10 7.04 5.19
N ARG A 13 -13.67 6.96 3.97
CA ARG A 13 -13.94 5.67 3.35
C ARG A 13 -12.59 4.98 3.11
N ARG A 14 -12.45 3.74 3.57
CA ARG A 14 -11.26 2.92 3.33
C ARG A 14 -11.26 2.44 1.89
N GLU A 15 -10.82 3.31 0.99
CA GLU A 15 -10.52 2.93 -0.40
C GLU A 15 -9.14 2.28 -0.43
N LEU A 16 -8.95 1.32 -1.34
CA LEU A 16 -7.63 0.74 -1.59
C LEU A 16 -6.70 1.85 -2.13
N PRO A 17 -5.55 2.09 -1.49
CA PRO A 17 -4.58 3.08 -1.96
C PRO A 17 -3.94 2.65 -3.28
N GLU A 18 -3.71 3.59 -4.19
CA GLU A 18 -3.08 3.30 -5.48
C GLU A 18 -1.59 2.97 -5.36
N GLU A 19 -0.93 3.55 -4.35
CA GLU A 19 0.46 3.28 -4.03
C GLU A 19 0.58 3.03 -2.53
N ILE A 20 1.38 2.03 -2.16
CA ILE A 20 1.77 1.76 -0.78
C ILE A 20 3.28 1.63 -0.68
N VAL A 21 3.83 2.17 0.41
CA VAL A 21 5.27 2.20 0.67
C VAL A 21 5.53 1.59 2.05
N ASP A 22 6.37 0.55 2.09
CA ASP A 22 6.75 -0.20 3.30
C ASP A 22 5.57 -0.77 4.12
N VAL A 23 4.39 -0.87 3.51
CA VAL A 23 3.22 -1.55 4.09
C VAL A 23 3.30 -3.06 3.87
N ILE A 24 3.76 -3.48 2.69
CA ILE A 24 3.97 -4.87 2.32
C ILE A 24 5.39 -5.04 1.78
N LYS A 25 6.00 -6.20 2.05
CA LYS A 25 7.30 -6.55 1.50
C LYS A 25 7.13 -7.38 0.24
N CYS A 26 8.03 -7.17 -0.72
CA CYS A 26 8.09 -8.03 -1.90
C CYS A 26 8.58 -9.42 -1.49
N ASP A 27 7.86 -10.46 -1.88
CA ASP A 27 8.14 -11.88 -1.64
C ASP A 27 8.94 -12.55 -2.78
N ASN A 28 9.14 -11.85 -3.90
CA ASN A 28 10.05 -12.29 -4.94
C ASN A 28 11.51 -12.23 -4.46
N LEU A 29 12.09 -13.39 -4.15
CA LEU A 29 13.47 -13.57 -3.67
C LEU A 29 14.56 -12.89 -4.52
N LYS A 30 14.28 -12.57 -5.79
CA LYS A 30 15.21 -11.89 -6.71
C LYS A 30 15.05 -10.37 -6.74
N CYS A 31 14.12 -9.80 -5.98
CA CYS A 31 13.89 -8.37 -5.95
C CYS A 31 15.03 -7.64 -5.23
N ALA A 32 15.51 -6.54 -5.81
CA ALA A 32 16.59 -5.73 -5.25
C ALA A 32 16.28 -5.21 -3.82
N THR A 33 15.00 -4.97 -3.52
CA THR A 33 14.56 -4.51 -2.18
C THR A 33 14.81 -5.54 -1.07
N ILE A 34 15.07 -6.81 -1.39
CA ILE A 34 15.38 -7.84 -0.39
C ILE A 34 16.83 -7.71 0.10
N THR A 35 17.76 -7.39 -0.79
CA THR A 35 19.18 -7.20 -0.45
C THR A 35 19.47 -5.78 0.02
N GLU A 36 18.86 -4.78 -0.62
CA GLU A 36 19.09 -3.37 -0.33
C GLU A 36 18.10 -2.85 0.72
N THR A 37 18.46 -2.97 2.00
CA THR A 37 17.59 -2.63 3.15
C THR A 37 17.21 -1.15 3.26
N TYR A 38 17.91 -0.27 2.55
CA TYR A 38 17.61 1.17 2.49
C TYR A 38 16.62 1.53 1.38
N VAL A 39 16.28 0.59 0.49
CA VAL A 39 15.35 0.81 -0.60
C VAL A 39 13.94 0.46 -0.11
N PRO A 40 12.99 1.42 -0.07
CA PRO A 40 11.65 1.16 0.42
C PRO A 40 10.90 0.23 -0.52
N HIS A 41 10.07 -0.65 0.03
CA HIS A 41 9.19 -1.51 -0.76
C HIS A 41 7.99 -0.71 -1.26
N LYS A 42 8.04 -0.30 -2.52
CA LYS A 42 6.97 0.45 -3.19
C LYS A 42 6.13 -0.46 -4.07
N MET A 43 4.82 -0.36 -3.91
CA MET A 43 3.87 -1.24 -4.58
C MET A 43 2.72 -0.42 -5.14
N HIS A 44 2.31 -0.76 -6.35
CA HIS A 44 1.27 -0.07 -7.11
C HIS A 44 0.06 -0.98 -7.29
N LEU A 45 -1.12 -0.49 -6.96
CA LEU A 45 -2.38 -1.20 -7.17
C LEU A 45 -2.61 -1.35 -8.67
N VAL A 46 -2.73 -2.59 -9.13
CA VAL A 46 -2.99 -2.89 -10.55
C VAL A 46 -4.36 -3.53 -10.76
N ASP A 47 -4.90 -4.19 -9.74
CA ASP A 47 -6.26 -4.74 -9.76
C ASP A 47 -6.95 -4.48 -8.41
N ARG A 48 -8.00 -3.64 -8.45
CA ARG A 48 -8.82 -3.30 -7.27
C ARG A 48 -9.72 -4.46 -6.85
N ASP A 49 -10.25 -5.23 -7.78
CA ASP A 49 -11.20 -6.32 -7.53
C ASP A 49 -10.51 -7.53 -6.91
N ASN A 50 -9.26 -7.80 -7.33
CA ASN A 50 -8.44 -8.89 -6.82
C ASN A 50 -7.44 -8.46 -5.73
N MET A 51 -7.41 -7.17 -5.37
CA MET A 51 -6.45 -6.58 -4.41
C MET A 51 -5.00 -6.93 -4.79
N GLU A 52 -4.66 -6.74 -6.05
CA GLU A 52 -3.34 -7.08 -6.57
C GLU A 52 -2.45 -5.83 -6.65
N TYR A 53 -1.26 -5.97 -6.09
CA TYR A 53 -0.25 -4.94 -6.10
C TYR A 53 0.98 -5.42 -6.88
N ARG A 54 1.53 -4.53 -7.70
CA ARG A 54 2.76 -4.73 -8.47
C ARG A 54 3.93 -4.03 -7.81
N CYS A 55 5.03 -4.75 -7.62
CA CYS A 55 6.29 -4.20 -7.16
C CYS A 55 6.88 -3.21 -8.18
N GLU A 56 7.27 -2.01 -7.74
CA GLU A 56 7.92 -0.99 -8.58
C GLU A 56 9.26 -1.48 -9.18
N TYR A 57 9.94 -2.45 -8.55
CA TYR A 57 11.31 -2.82 -8.92
C TYR A 57 11.43 -4.10 -9.75
N CYS A 58 10.54 -5.07 -9.56
CA CYS A 58 10.64 -6.38 -10.23
C CYS A 58 9.34 -6.82 -10.92
N ASP A 59 8.33 -5.94 -10.94
CA ASP A 59 7.00 -6.18 -11.52
C ASP A 59 6.27 -7.42 -10.95
N HIS A 60 6.74 -7.96 -9.82
CA HIS A 60 6.08 -9.08 -9.17
C HIS A 60 4.71 -8.66 -8.63
N ILE A 61 3.70 -9.52 -8.85
CA ILE A 61 2.33 -9.30 -8.43
C ILE A 61 2.07 -10.06 -7.14
N ILE A 62 1.57 -9.34 -6.14
CA ILE A 62 1.17 -9.88 -4.85
C ILE A 62 -0.36 -9.75 -4.77
N SER A 63 -1.05 -10.87 -4.55
CA SER A 63 -2.50 -10.92 -4.39
C SER A 63 -2.87 -11.18 -2.93
N PHE A 64 -3.81 -10.41 -2.40
CA PHE A 64 -4.29 -10.53 -1.02
C PHE A 64 -5.70 -11.12 -0.91
N LYS A 65 -6.22 -11.69 -2.00
CA LYS A 65 -7.52 -12.36 -1.98
C LYS A 65 -7.41 -13.62 -1.12
N ALA A 66 -8.22 -13.69 -0.06
CA ALA A 66 -8.37 -14.93 0.70
C ALA A 66 -8.99 -15.99 -0.22
N VAL A 67 -8.22 -17.04 -0.52
CA VAL A 67 -8.69 -18.25 -1.19
C VAL A 67 -9.42 -19.14 -0.19
#